data_AF-A0AAX2GWH3-F1
#
_entry.id   AF-A0AAX2GWH3-F1
#
_cell.length_a   1.000
_cell.length_b   1.000
_cell.length_c   1.000
_cell.angle_alpha   90.00
_cell.angle_beta   90.00
_cell.angle_gamma   90.00
#
_symmetry.space_group_name_H-M   'P 1'
#
loop_
_entity.id
_entity.type
_entity.pdbx_description
1 polymer ?
#
loop_
_entity_poly.entity_id
_entity_poly.type
_entity_poly.pdbx_seq_one_letter_code
_entity_poly.pdbx_strand_id
1 'polypeptide(L)'
;MRRSIVLVVFLLAFQSGIAQIQVNVLKIYEDIARKGYTLEETLERLGDAYYFQKDYKQAYSWYDKLMSNRTYKPKAAYYYRYSEVLQALGRKAEADKALKTFASMVSAQDKASEGKSATKVSGTVKDLQTGEPLSGVALTLLDRRMNVIGTTTTDAKGAYSFDKPVENSAYVYIRGVKKGYEGQEPQVFFTKGDALQYELLLPPNTYKVEEYDDLARLFAIDNIHFNYGSINIRYDASVQLAKVVALMEAHPSVRIDVKVHTDSRADESYAMEQTESQAGAIYKWLLSKGVPSSRLTAKGYGGTQLVNGCEKGVPCSEEEHQANKRVEFIVTSL
;
A
#
# COMPACT_ATOMS: atom_id res chain seq x y z
N MET A 1 -35.74 -24.20 59.85
CA MET A 1 -34.48 -23.95 59.13
C MET A 1 -34.60 -24.51 57.71
N ARG A 2 -34.92 -23.68 56.71
CA ARG A 2 -34.85 -24.04 55.29
C ARG A 2 -33.66 -23.29 54.69
N ARG A 3 -32.62 -24.01 54.27
CA ARG A 3 -31.49 -23.43 53.52
C ARG A 3 -31.80 -23.59 52.02
N SER A 4 -32.10 -22.49 51.36
CA SER A 4 -32.19 -22.43 49.90
C SER A 4 -30.77 -22.45 49.32
N ILE A 5 -30.48 -23.45 48.48
CA ILE A 5 -29.25 -23.51 47.68
C ILE A 5 -29.52 -22.69 46.42
N VAL A 6 -28.86 -21.55 46.29
CA VAL A 6 -28.83 -20.76 45.06
C VAL A 6 -27.73 -21.37 44.17
N LEU A 7 -28.13 -22.07 43.12
CA LEU A 7 -27.23 -22.57 42.09
C LEU A 7 -26.91 -21.42 41.14
N VAL A 8 -25.76 -20.77 41.33
CA VAL A 8 -25.25 -19.77 40.38
C VAL A 8 -24.63 -20.51 39.21
N VAL A 9 -25.35 -20.59 38.09
CA VAL A 9 -24.82 -21.06 36.82
C VAL A 9 -24.01 -19.91 36.20
N PHE A 10 -22.69 -20.04 36.24
CA PHE A 10 -21.80 -19.20 35.43
C PHE A 10 -21.96 -19.60 33.95
N LEU A 11 -22.64 -18.79 33.15
CA LEU A 11 -22.49 -18.82 31.70
C LEU A 11 -21.08 -18.31 31.37
N LEU A 12 -20.15 -19.22 31.11
CA LEU A 12 -18.93 -18.91 30.38
C LEU A 12 -19.33 -18.61 28.94
N ALA A 13 -19.36 -17.32 28.60
CA ALA A 13 -19.39 -16.89 27.21
C ALA A 13 -18.07 -17.30 26.55
N PHE A 14 -18.07 -18.42 25.83
CA PHE A 14 -17.04 -18.71 24.84
C PHE A 14 -17.18 -17.67 23.73
N GLN A 15 -16.35 -16.63 23.76
CA GLN A 15 -16.02 -15.92 22.53
C GLN A 15 -15.22 -16.91 21.69
N SER A 16 -15.89 -17.60 20.77
CA SER A 16 -15.23 -18.26 19.65
C SER A 16 -14.52 -17.17 18.85
N GLY A 17 -13.25 -16.92 19.19
CA GLY A 17 -12.40 -16.00 18.46
C GLY A 17 -12.30 -16.49 17.02
N ILE A 18 -12.63 -15.62 16.07
CA ILE A 18 -12.36 -15.84 14.65
C ILE A 18 -10.86 -16.13 14.52
N ALA A 19 -10.50 -17.20 13.82
CA ALA A 19 -9.11 -17.52 13.55
C ALA A 19 -8.46 -16.32 12.86
N GLN A 20 -7.31 -15.89 13.33
CA GLN A 20 -6.61 -14.72 12.81
C GLN A 20 -5.10 -14.92 12.90
N ILE A 21 -4.38 -14.35 11.95
CA ILE A 21 -2.91 -14.24 11.99
C ILE A 21 -2.48 -12.79 11.96
N GLN A 22 -1.28 -12.52 12.46
CA GLN A 22 -0.64 -11.22 12.37
C GLN A 22 0.49 -11.28 11.35
N VAL A 23 0.41 -10.45 10.31
CA VAL A 23 1.38 -10.41 9.22
C VAL A 23 2.15 -9.10 9.27
N ASN A 24 3.47 -9.18 9.46
CA ASN A 24 4.33 -8.01 9.36
C ASN A 24 4.59 -7.69 7.89
N VAL A 25 3.96 -6.62 7.38
CA VAL A 25 4.00 -6.28 5.95
C VAL A 25 5.40 -5.92 5.49
N LEU A 26 6.16 -5.20 6.31
CA LEU A 26 7.54 -4.83 5.98
C LEU A 26 8.41 -6.08 5.72
N LYS A 27 8.25 -7.12 6.54
CA LYS A 27 8.97 -8.40 6.36
C LYS A 27 8.61 -9.10 5.06
N ILE A 28 7.34 -9.06 4.65
CA ILE A 28 6.90 -9.60 3.36
C ILE A 28 7.61 -8.89 2.21
N TYR A 29 7.61 -7.56 2.21
CA TYR A 29 8.28 -6.76 1.18
C TYR A 29 9.80 -6.99 1.16
N GLU A 30 10.44 -7.13 2.32
CA GLU A 30 11.86 -7.46 2.39
C GLU A 30 12.20 -8.83 1.82
N ASP A 31 11.41 -9.85 2.16
CA ASP A 31 11.64 -11.21 1.70
C ASP A 31 11.60 -11.28 0.17
N ILE A 32 10.54 -10.74 -0.44
CA ILE A 32 10.40 -10.74 -1.90
C ILE A 32 11.53 -9.94 -2.56
N ALA A 33 11.91 -8.79 -1.99
CA ALA A 33 12.95 -7.94 -2.55
C ALA A 33 14.33 -8.60 -2.45
N ARG A 34 14.60 -9.37 -1.38
CA ARG A 34 15.83 -10.17 -1.25
C ARG A 34 15.88 -11.34 -2.22
N LYS A 35 14.72 -11.90 -2.57
CA LYS A 35 14.56 -12.94 -3.62
C LYS A 35 14.62 -12.38 -5.04
N GLY A 36 14.83 -11.07 -5.21
CA GLY A 36 14.95 -10.41 -6.51
C GLY A 36 13.62 -9.97 -7.12
N TYR A 37 12.51 -10.06 -6.38
CA TYR A 37 11.21 -9.55 -6.79
C TYR A 37 11.08 -8.08 -6.35
N THR A 38 11.58 -7.17 -7.19
CA THR A 38 11.56 -5.73 -6.91
C THR A 38 10.92 -4.94 -8.04
N LEU A 39 9.99 -4.05 -7.66
CA LEU A 39 9.52 -2.92 -8.45
C LEU A 39 9.98 -1.59 -7.83
N GLU A 40 9.79 -0.48 -8.55
CA GLU A 40 10.06 0.87 -8.03
C GLU A 40 9.36 1.08 -6.68
N GLU A 41 8.05 0.82 -6.62
CA GLU A 41 7.23 0.92 -5.40
C GLU A 41 7.74 0.07 -4.22
N THR A 42 8.33 -1.11 -4.51
CA THR A 42 8.85 -2.01 -3.48
C THR A 42 10.04 -1.37 -2.78
N LEU A 43 10.97 -0.81 -3.56
CA LEU A 43 12.17 -0.18 -3.04
C LEU A 43 11.88 1.16 -2.38
N GLU A 44 10.92 1.91 -2.93
CA GLU A 44 10.39 3.13 -2.34
C GLU A 44 9.82 2.87 -0.94
N ARG A 45 8.88 1.91 -0.82
CA ARG A 45 8.25 1.55 0.46
C ARG A 45 9.27 1.08 1.49
N LEU A 46 10.21 0.21 1.09
CA LEU A 46 11.27 -0.29 1.98
C LEU A 46 12.21 0.82 2.44
N GLY A 47 12.66 1.69 1.53
CA GLY A 47 13.50 2.84 1.86
C GLY A 47 12.82 3.79 2.85
N ASP A 48 11.55 4.12 2.59
CA ASP A 48 10.74 4.99 3.43
C ASP A 48 10.51 4.42 4.83
N ALA A 49 10.14 3.13 4.91
CA ALA A 49 9.90 2.46 6.17
C ALA A 49 11.12 2.56 7.10
N TYR A 50 12.33 2.37 6.57
CA TYR A 50 13.56 2.48 7.35
C TYR A 50 14.02 3.93 7.58
N TYR A 51 13.80 4.82 6.60
CA TYR A 51 14.10 6.24 6.73
C TYR A 51 13.33 6.88 7.89
N PHE A 52 12.02 6.64 8.00
CA PHE A 52 11.20 7.19 9.09
C PHE A 52 11.51 6.57 10.46
N GLN A 53 12.07 5.37 10.49
CA GLN A 53 12.62 4.73 11.69
C GLN A 53 14.03 5.23 12.04
N LYS A 54 14.63 6.09 11.21
CA LYS A 54 16.02 6.57 11.31
C LYS A 54 17.08 5.47 11.22
N ASP A 55 16.72 4.30 10.71
CA ASP A 55 17.70 3.27 10.34
C ASP A 55 18.25 3.59 8.94
N TYR A 56 19.13 4.59 8.90
CA TYR A 56 19.69 5.08 7.65
C TYR A 56 20.57 4.06 6.94
N LYS A 57 21.12 3.07 7.66
CA LYS A 57 21.89 1.99 7.03
C LYS A 57 20.97 1.09 6.19
N GLN A 58 19.82 0.70 6.73
CA GLN A 58 18.85 -0.09 5.96
C GLN A 58 18.17 0.75 4.88
N ALA A 59 17.78 1.99 5.18
CA ALA A 59 17.19 2.90 4.20
C ALA A 59 18.13 3.09 2.99
N TYR A 60 19.43 3.25 3.24
CA TYR A 60 20.46 3.32 2.21
C TYR A 60 20.44 2.10 1.30
N SER A 61 20.39 0.89 1.86
CA SER A 61 20.42 -0.35 1.08
C SER A 61 19.28 -0.48 0.05
N TRP A 62 18.15 0.18 0.31
CA TRP A 62 16.98 0.18 -0.58
C TRP A 62 16.96 1.37 -1.52
N TYR A 63 17.23 2.59 -1.01
CA TYR A 63 17.32 3.78 -1.86
C TYR A 63 18.47 3.70 -2.86
N ASP A 64 19.61 3.11 -2.50
CA ASP A 64 20.72 2.94 -3.44
C ASP A 64 20.33 2.06 -4.63
N LYS A 65 19.57 0.97 -4.38
CA LYS A 65 19.00 0.13 -5.44
C LYS A 65 17.98 0.88 -6.29
N LEU A 66 17.09 1.66 -5.65
CA LEU A 66 16.10 2.50 -6.33
C LEU A 66 16.79 3.48 -7.29
N MET A 67 17.80 4.21 -6.80
CA MET A 67 18.49 5.26 -7.54
C MET A 67 19.47 4.72 -8.59
N SER A 68 19.96 3.49 -8.42
CA SER A 68 20.86 2.83 -9.38
C SER A 68 20.12 2.22 -10.57
N ASN A 69 18.80 2.02 -10.46
CA ASN A 69 17.99 1.47 -11.54
C ASN A 69 17.67 2.54 -12.59
N ARG A 70 18.17 2.38 -13.82
CA ARG A 70 18.00 3.35 -14.91
C ARG A 70 16.60 3.44 -15.51
N THR A 71 15.75 2.45 -15.24
CA THR A 71 14.37 2.40 -15.77
C THR A 71 13.37 3.06 -14.84
N TYR A 72 13.69 3.13 -13.55
CA TYR A 72 12.84 3.73 -12.54
C TYR A 72 12.89 5.26 -12.61
N LYS A 73 11.79 5.89 -12.22
CA LYS A 73 11.62 7.35 -12.24
C LYS A 73 11.11 7.86 -10.88
N PRO A 74 11.90 7.70 -9.80
CA PRO A 74 11.47 8.10 -8.47
C PRO A 74 11.08 9.57 -8.43
N LYS A 75 10.06 9.90 -7.63
CA LYS A 75 9.64 11.29 -7.38
C LYS A 75 10.75 12.10 -6.71
N ALA A 76 10.69 13.43 -6.84
CA ALA A 76 11.69 14.35 -6.29
C ALA A 76 11.98 14.11 -4.80
N ALA A 77 10.94 13.85 -3.99
CA ALA A 77 11.07 13.61 -2.55
C ALA A 77 12.02 12.44 -2.19
N TYR A 78 12.14 11.42 -3.04
CA TYR A 78 13.10 10.32 -2.80
C TYR A 78 14.54 10.76 -2.95
N TYR A 79 14.85 11.70 -3.84
CA TYR A 79 16.21 12.27 -3.95
C TYR A 79 16.58 13.07 -2.71
N TYR A 80 15.63 13.80 -2.12
CA TYR A 80 15.83 14.50 -0.86
C TYR A 80 16.11 13.51 0.28
N ARG A 81 15.22 12.53 0.50
CA ARG A 81 15.39 11.52 1.56
C ARG A 81 16.67 10.70 1.39
N TYR A 82 17.02 10.35 0.15
CA TYR A 82 18.28 9.69 -0.15
C TYR A 82 19.48 10.58 0.19
N SER A 83 19.42 11.89 -0.08
CA SER A 83 20.48 12.82 0.30
C SER A 83 20.70 12.90 1.81
N GLU A 84 19.63 12.93 2.61
CA GLU A 84 19.71 12.91 4.08
C GLU A 84 20.32 11.62 4.60
N VAL A 85 19.92 10.47 4.04
CA VAL A 85 20.50 9.16 4.34
C VAL A 85 21.99 9.14 4.04
N LEU A 86 22.41 9.59 2.85
CA LEU A 86 23.80 9.66 2.45
C LEU A 86 24.61 10.58 3.36
N GLN A 87 24.05 11.74 3.74
CA GLN A 87 24.68 12.69 4.64
C GLN A 87 24.90 12.07 6.03
N ALA A 88 23.89 11.39 6.58
CA ALA A 88 23.99 10.69 7.87
C ALA A 88 25.04 9.58 7.85
N LEU A 89 25.28 8.96 6.69
CA LEU A 89 26.33 7.95 6.48
C LEU A 89 27.69 8.55 6.08
N GLY A 90 27.84 9.88 6.06
CA GLY A 90 29.11 10.56 5.75
C GLY A 90 29.45 10.66 4.25
N ARG A 91 28.54 10.28 3.35
CA ARG A 91 28.74 10.26 1.89
C ARG A 91 28.40 11.60 1.23
N LYS A 92 29.12 12.65 1.64
CA LYS A 92 28.79 14.05 1.33
C LYS A 92 28.66 14.36 -0.17
N ALA A 93 29.62 13.93 -1.00
CA ALA A 93 29.60 14.23 -2.43
C ALA A 93 28.38 13.63 -3.15
N GLU A 94 27.93 12.45 -2.70
CA GLU A 94 26.75 11.78 -3.25
C GLU A 94 25.46 12.42 -2.75
N ALA A 95 25.44 12.82 -1.46
CA ALA A 95 24.35 13.59 -0.90
C ALA A 95 24.15 14.91 -1.67
N ASP A 96 25.22 15.65 -1.94
CA ASP A 96 25.19 16.89 -2.72
C ASP A 96 24.67 16.66 -4.13
N LYS A 97 25.04 15.54 -4.77
CA LYS A 97 24.53 15.18 -6.09
C LYS A 97 23.02 14.91 -6.05
N ALA A 98 22.56 14.10 -5.09
CA ALA A 98 21.13 13.80 -4.92
C ALA A 98 20.32 15.07 -4.62
N LEU A 99 20.84 15.96 -3.77
CA LEU A 99 20.19 17.23 -3.44
C LEU A 99 20.12 18.18 -4.63
N LYS A 100 21.15 18.23 -5.49
CA LYS A 100 21.10 18.98 -6.76
C LYS A 100 20.03 18.44 -7.70
N THR A 101 19.89 17.11 -7.80
CA THR A 101 18.82 16.49 -8.60
C THR A 101 17.46 16.85 -8.05
N PHE A 102 17.24 16.73 -6.73
CA PHE A 102 16.01 17.18 -6.07
C PHE A 102 15.66 18.64 -6.42
N ALA A 103 16.61 19.56 -6.23
CA ALA A 103 16.40 20.98 -6.50
C ALA A 103 16.05 21.26 -7.97
N SER A 104 16.69 20.54 -8.90
CA SER A 104 16.39 20.66 -10.34
C SER A 104 14.96 20.18 -10.69
N MET A 105 14.50 19.09 -10.06
CA MET A 105 13.16 18.55 -10.29
C MET A 105 12.08 19.47 -9.72
N VAL A 106 12.28 19.99 -8.50
CA VAL A 106 11.37 20.97 -7.88
C VAL A 106 11.28 22.24 -8.74
N SER A 107 12.43 22.78 -9.18
CA SER A 107 12.45 23.99 -10.03
C SER A 107 11.73 23.79 -11.37
N ALA A 108 11.79 22.59 -11.95
CA ALA A 108 11.07 22.27 -13.18
C ALA A 108 9.54 22.23 -12.95
N GLN A 109 9.11 21.74 -11.80
CA GLN A 109 7.70 21.68 -11.42
C GLN A 109 7.12 23.06 -11.07
N ASP A 110 7.94 23.95 -10.49
CA ASP A 110 7.54 25.31 -10.10
C ASP A 110 7.07 26.18 -11.27
N LYS A 111 7.72 26.05 -12.43
CA LYS A 111 7.37 26.80 -13.65
C LYS A 111 5.96 26.52 -14.16
N ALA A 112 5.31 25.47 -13.66
CA ALA A 112 3.97 25.06 -14.05
C ALA A 112 2.87 25.51 -13.07
N SER A 113 3.20 26.20 -11.97
CA SER A 113 2.30 26.22 -10.80
C SER A 113 2.27 27.53 -9.98
N GLU A 114 2.50 28.69 -10.60
CA GLU A 114 2.46 29.99 -9.92
C GLU A 114 1.04 30.36 -9.42
N GLY A 115 0.96 31.02 -8.26
CA GLY A 115 -0.25 31.72 -7.80
C GLY A 115 -1.22 30.97 -6.87
N LYS A 116 -0.84 29.83 -6.29
CA LYS A 116 -1.65 29.12 -5.28
C LYS A 116 -1.08 29.32 -3.87
N SER A 117 -1.97 29.57 -2.92
CA SER A 117 -1.68 29.72 -1.49
C SER A 117 -2.82 29.12 -0.67
N ALA A 118 -2.54 28.68 0.54
CA ALA A 118 -3.57 28.33 1.52
C ALA A 118 -3.22 28.95 2.86
N THR A 119 -4.21 29.50 3.55
CA THR A 119 -4.02 30.07 4.89
C THR A 119 -4.17 29.02 5.98
N LYS A 120 -4.75 27.86 5.65
CA LYS A 120 -5.00 26.75 6.58
C LYS A 120 -4.81 25.39 5.91
N VAL A 121 -4.07 24.50 6.58
CA VAL A 121 -3.95 23.08 6.20
C VAL A 121 -4.49 22.25 7.35
N SER A 122 -5.48 21.40 7.09
CA SER A 122 -6.15 20.59 8.12
C SER A 122 -6.56 19.23 7.58
N GLY A 123 -7.04 18.35 8.44
CA GLY A 123 -7.44 17.02 8.00
C GLY A 123 -7.65 16.03 9.12
N THR A 124 -7.65 14.76 8.75
CA THR A 124 -7.66 13.63 9.69
C THR A 124 -6.58 12.63 9.32
N VAL A 125 -6.12 11.88 10.31
CA VAL A 125 -5.25 10.72 10.10
C VAL A 125 -6.00 9.47 10.54
N LYS A 126 -5.99 8.43 9.70
CA LYS A 126 -6.65 7.15 9.96
C LYS A 126 -5.72 5.97 9.73
N ASP A 127 -6.05 4.86 10.38
CA ASP A 127 -5.47 3.56 10.11
C ASP A 127 -5.91 3.10 8.71
N LEU A 128 -4.95 2.78 7.83
CA LEU A 128 -5.26 2.35 6.47
C LEU A 128 -6.08 1.05 6.45
N GLN A 129 -5.86 0.14 7.40
CA GLN A 129 -6.52 -1.16 7.43
C GLN A 129 -7.94 -1.05 7.99
N THR A 130 -8.10 -0.38 9.13
CA THR A 130 -9.39 -0.38 9.84
C THR A 130 -10.26 0.84 9.52
N GLY A 131 -9.67 1.92 8.98
CA GLY A 131 -10.34 3.21 8.78
C GLY A 131 -10.56 3.99 10.07
N GLU A 132 -10.13 3.46 11.22
CA GLU A 132 -10.29 4.13 12.53
C GLU A 132 -9.38 5.36 12.65
N PRO A 133 -9.83 6.42 13.32
CA PRO A 133 -9.01 7.62 13.53
C PRO A 133 -7.80 7.35 14.42
N LEU A 134 -6.66 7.95 14.08
CA LEU A 134 -5.41 7.80 14.81
C LEU A 134 -5.05 9.06 15.59
N SER A 135 -5.09 8.96 16.92
CA SER A 135 -4.66 10.02 17.83
C SER A 135 -3.15 10.00 18.09
N GLY A 136 -2.56 11.16 18.42
CA GLY A 136 -1.14 11.28 18.76
C GLY A 136 -0.18 10.91 17.61
N VAL A 137 -0.60 11.08 16.35
CA VAL A 137 0.28 11.01 15.19
C VAL A 137 1.10 12.29 15.14
N ALA A 138 2.43 12.19 15.07
CA ALA A 138 3.28 13.36 14.88
C ALA A 138 3.24 13.79 13.41
N LEU A 139 2.79 15.03 13.18
CA LEU A 139 2.63 15.59 11.84
C LEU A 139 3.61 16.75 11.62
N THR A 140 4.23 16.77 10.44
CA THR A 140 5.08 17.88 9.98
C THR A 140 4.58 18.35 8.62
N LEU A 141 4.28 19.64 8.50
CA LEU A 141 3.97 20.30 7.24
C LEU A 141 5.26 20.84 6.65
N LEU A 142 5.58 20.45 5.42
CA LEU A 142 6.76 20.91 4.70
C LEU A 142 6.40 21.63 3.41
N ASP A 143 7.20 22.63 3.06
CA ASP A 143 7.12 23.27 1.75
C ASP A 143 7.66 22.34 0.64
N ARG A 144 7.53 22.77 -0.61
CA ARG A 144 8.04 22.03 -1.78
C ARG A 144 9.55 21.79 -1.80
N ARG A 145 10.31 22.51 -0.98
CA ARG A 145 11.77 22.40 -0.80
C ARG A 145 12.13 21.56 0.44
N MET A 146 11.14 20.92 1.06
CA MET A 146 11.27 20.13 2.28
C MET A 146 11.67 20.95 3.52
N ASN A 147 11.45 22.27 3.52
CA ASN A 147 11.59 23.07 4.73
C ASN A 147 10.36 22.90 5.61
N VAL A 148 10.57 22.79 6.92
CA VAL A 148 9.47 22.68 7.88
C VAL A 148 8.73 24.01 7.99
N ILE A 149 7.44 23.99 7.65
CA ILE A 149 6.51 25.10 7.89
C ILE A 149 6.01 25.03 9.34
N GLY A 150 5.59 23.85 9.79
CA GLY A 150 5.06 23.65 11.13
C GLY A 150 4.91 22.19 11.52
N THR A 151 4.65 21.97 12.80
CA THR A 151 4.43 20.65 13.40
C THR A 151 3.17 20.66 14.25
N THR A 152 2.46 19.55 14.31
CA THR A 152 1.30 19.35 15.18
C THR A 152 1.15 17.87 15.53
N THR A 153 0.15 17.55 16.36
CA THR A 153 -0.24 16.16 16.66
C THR A 153 -1.74 15.99 16.51
N THR A 154 -2.17 14.81 16.07
CA THR A 154 -3.61 14.54 15.95
C THR A 154 -4.30 14.40 17.32
N ASP A 155 -5.55 14.85 17.39
CA ASP A 155 -6.41 14.69 18.56
C ASP A 155 -7.05 13.28 18.67
N ALA A 156 -7.94 13.07 19.64
CA ALA A 156 -8.61 11.79 19.86
C ALA A 156 -9.48 11.31 18.67
N LYS A 157 -9.90 12.21 17.78
CA LYS A 157 -10.65 11.92 16.56
C LYS A 157 -9.75 11.85 15.33
N GLY A 158 -8.44 11.83 15.53
CA GLY A 158 -7.46 11.83 14.45
C GLY A 158 -7.34 13.17 13.72
N ALA A 159 -8.01 14.23 14.19
CA ALA A 159 -8.04 15.51 13.49
C ALA A 159 -6.76 16.32 13.74
N TYR A 160 -6.35 17.11 12.76
CA TYR A 160 -5.22 18.04 12.85
C TYR A 160 -5.50 19.37 12.13
N SER A 161 -4.79 20.42 12.54
CA SER A 161 -4.73 21.72 11.87
C SER A 161 -3.33 22.30 11.98
N PHE A 162 -2.88 22.93 10.91
CA PHE A 162 -1.74 23.82 10.86
C PHE A 162 -2.25 25.24 10.60
N ASP A 163 -2.10 26.11 11.60
CA ASP A 163 -2.50 27.51 11.50
C ASP A 163 -1.32 28.37 11.03
N LYS A 164 -0.70 27.95 9.91
CA LYS A 164 0.39 28.66 9.25
C LYS A 164 0.08 28.81 7.76
N PRO A 165 0.21 30.02 7.20
CA PRO A 165 0.01 30.21 5.78
C PRO A 165 1.07 29.48 4.98
N VAL A 166 0.66 28.91 3.86
CA VAL A 166 1.52 28.39 2.80
C VAL A 166 1.38 29.32 1.62
N GLU A 167 2.46 30.01 1.30
CA GLU A 167 2.48 31.03 0.25
C GLU A 167 3.29 30.55 -0.95
N ASN A 168 2.85 30.94 -2.15
CA ASN A 168 3.61 30.77 -3.40
C ASN A 168 4.02 29.32 -3.69
N SER A 169 3.15 28.35 -3.36
CA SER A 169 3.38 26.94 -3.61
C SER A 169 2.11 26.26 -4.10
N ALA A 170 2.21 25.40 -5.12
CA ALA A 170 1.06 24.64 -5.60
C ALA A 170 0.80 23.34 -4.82
N TYR A 171 1.74 22.93 -3.98
CA TYR A 171 1.62 21.75 -3.14
C TYR A 171 2.45 21.90 -1.87
N VAL A 172 2.21 20.99 -0.94
CA VAL A 172 2.99 20.78 0.28
C VAL A 172 3.27 19.30 0.46
N TYR A 173 4.17 18.97 1.38
CA TYR A 173 4.28 17.62 1.91
C TYR A 173 3.70 17.56 3.32
N ILE A 174 2.93 16.51 3.60
CA ILE A 174 2.38 16.25 4.93
C ILE A 174 3.02 14.97 5.44
N ARG A 175 4.02 15.09 6.31
CA ARG A 175 4.70 13.93 6.91
C ARG A 175 3.95 13.50 8.16
N GLY A 176 3.52 12.24 8.22
CA GLY A 176 2.94 11.61 9.41
C GLY A 176 3.77 10.43 9.90
N VAL A 177 4.11 10.43 11.19
CA VAL A 177 4.87 9.35 11.82
C VAL A 177 4.20 8.96 13.13
N LYS A 178 4.00 7.65 13.32
CA LYS A 178 3.48 7.05 14.54
C LYS A 178 4.12 5.67 14.75
N LYS A 179 4.52 5.36 15.99
CA LYS A 179 5.03 4.02 16.33
C LYS A 179 3.98 2.96 16.02
N GLY A 180 4.39 1.86 15.37
CA GLY A 180 3.50 0.80 14.93
C GLY A 180 2.92 0.98 13.54
N TYR A 181 3.24 2.10 12.87
CA TYR A 181 2.79 2.44 11.53
C TYR A 181 3.97 2.77 10.62
N GLU A 182 3.77 2.58 9.31
CA GLU A 182 4.67 3.04 8.27
C GLU A 182 4.53 4.56 8.15
N GLY A 183 5.65 5.28 8.22
CA GLY A 183 5.64 6.73 8.02
C GLY A 183 5.23 7.08 6.59
N GLN A 184 4.47 8.16 6.43
CA GLN A 184 3.98 8.64 5.14
C GLN A 184 4.36 10.10 4.93
N GLU A 185 4.64 10.48 3.68
CA GLU A 185 4.92 11.87 3.27
C GLU A 185 4.36 12.14 1.86
N PRO A 186 3.03 12.15 1.70
CA PRO A 186 2.41 12.48 0.42
C PRO A 186 2.68 13.92 0.00
N GLN A 187 2.85 14.11 -1.31
CA GLN A 187 2.76 15.41 -1.98
C GLN A 187 1.27 15.75 -2.18
N VAL A 188 0.81 16.82 -1.54
CA VAL A 188 -0.59 17.23 -1.55
C VAL A 188 -0.74 18.56 -2.28
N PHE A 189 -1.51 18.55 -3.37
CA PHE A 189 -1.74 19.73 -4.20
C PHE A 189 -2.91 20.57 -3.66
N PHE A 190 -2.78 21.89 -3.77
CA PHE A 190 -3.87 22.80 -3.47
C PHE A 190 -4.99 22.69 -4.51
N THR A 191 -6.18 22.31 -4.04
CA THR A 191 -7.45 22.47 -4.75
C THR A 191 -7.89 23.94 -4.71
N LYS A 192 -8.83 24.36 -5.56
CA LYS A 192 -9.35 25.74 -5.52
C LYS A 192 -9.91 26.05 -4.12
N GLY A 193 -9.52 27.19 -3.54
CA GLY A 193 -9.97 27.65 -2.21
C GLY A 193 -8.82 27.99 -1.27
N ASP A 194 -9.13 28.64 -0.13
CA ASP A 194 -8.14 29.17 0.82
C ASP A 194 -7.67 28.13 1.87
N ALA A 195 -8.29 26.95 1.90
CA ALA A 195 -8.00 25.90 2.87
C ALA A 195 -7.76 24.55 2.18
N LEU A 196 -6.70 23.85 2.61
CA LEU A 196 -6.40 22.49 2.21
C LEU A 196 -6.93 21.51 3.28
N GLN A 197 -7.79 20.59 2.85
CA GLN A 197 -8.22 19.45 3.67
C GLN A 197 -7.65 18.16 3.08
N TYR A 198 -6.97 17.37 3.90
CA TYR A 198 -6.35 16.11 3.46
C TYR A 198 -6.54 15.00 4.48
N GLU A 199 -6.97 13.83 4.03
CA GLU A 199 -7.01 12.63 4.86
C GLU A 199 -5.72 11.83 4.63
N LEU A 200 -4.92 11.67 5.69
CA LEU A 200 -3.71 10.87 5.66
C LEU A 200 -4.02 9.46 6.18
N LEU A 201 -3.74 8.45 5.37
CA LEU A 201 -3.86 7.05 5.77
C LEU A 201 -2.49 6.51 6.15
N LEU A 202 -2.34 5.98 7.36
CA LEU A 202 -1.11 5.33 7.81
C LEU A 202 -1.27 3.80 7.75
N PRO A 203 -0.47 3.09 6.94
CA PRO A 203 -0.41 1.63 6.97
C PRO A 203 0.13 1.13 8.33
N PRO A 204 -0.55 0.22 9.04
CA PRO A 204 0.04 -0.41 10.22
C PRO A 204 1.21 -1.33 9.83
N ASN A 205 2.24 -1.42 10.66
CA ASN A 205 3.39 -2.31 10.39
C ASN A 205 3.00 -3.80 10.44
N THR A 206 1.87 -4.12 11.05
CA THR A 206 1.37 -5.48 11.22
C THR A 206 -0.11 -5.49 10.92
N TYR A 207 -0.48 -6.27 9.91
CA TYR A 207 -1.85 -6.43 9.48
C TYR A 207 -2.45 -7.64 10.18
N LYS A 208 -3.68 -7.48 10.65
CA LYS A 208 -4.49 -8.60 11.10
C LYS A 208 -5.14 -9.25 9.87
N VAL A 209 -5.02 -10.56 9.71
CA VAL A 209 -5.65 -11.30 8.60
C VAL A 209 -6.57 -12.36 9.17
N GLU A 210 -7.82 -12.36 8.70
CA GLU A 210 -8.88 -13.30 9.08
C GLU A 210 -9.27 -14.18 7.88
N GLU A 211 -10.08 -15.22 8.15
CA GLU A 211 -10.72 -15.96 7.06
C GLU A 211 -11.63 -15.02 6.24
N TYR A 212 -11.68 -15.27 4.93
CA TYR A 212 -12.36 -14.47 3.90
C TYR A 212 -11.73 -13.13 3.54
N ASP A 213 -10.64 -12.72 4.20
CA ASP A 213 -9.88 -11.56 3.76
C ASP A 213 -9.28 -11.77 2.37
N ASP A 214 -9.29 -10.71 1.56
CA ASP A 214 -8.61 -10.65 0.28
C ASP A 214 -7.19 -10.08 0.45
N LEU A 215 -6.18 -10.94 0.29
CA LEU A 215 -4.79 -10.54 0.40
C LEU A 215 -4.40 -9.52 -0.67
N ALA A 216 -5.12 -9.43 -1.80
CA ALA A 216 -4.84 -8.43 -2.81
C ALA A 216 -4.99 -7.01 -2.26
N ARG A 217 -6.07 -6.77 -1.50
CA ARG A 217 -6.33 -5.48 -0.87
C ARG A 217 -5.32 -5.19 0.25
N LEU A 218 -5.02 -6.19 1.07
CA LEU A 218 -4.12 -6.03 2.21
C LEU A 218 -2.68 -5.69 1.79
N PHE A 219 -2.18 -6.30 0.71
CA PHE A 219 -0.81 -6.06 0.23
C PHE A 219 -0.71 -5.09 -0.93
N ALA A 220 -1.79 -4.38 -1.26
CA ALA A 220 -1.89 -3.52 -2.44
C ALA A 220 -1.30 -4.24 -3.67
N ILE A 221 -1.82 -5.44 -3.94
CA ILE A 221 -1.46 -6.18 -5.14
C ILE A 221 -2.13 -5.48 -6.32
N ASP A 222 -1.32 -4.80 -7.12
CA ASP A 222 -1.77 -4.22 -8.39
C ASP A 222 -2.28 -5.32 -9.33
N ASN A 223 -3.18 -4.93 -10.24
CA ASN A 223 -3.82 -5.86 -11.16
C ASN A 223 -2.78 -6.71 -11.90
N ILE A 224 -2.92 -8.02 -11.74
CA ILE A 224 -2.05 -9.02 -12.37
C ILE A 224 -2.36 -9.03 -13.87
N HIS A 225 -1.55 -8.30 -14.63
CA HIS A 225 -1.74 -8.18 -16.08
C HIS A 225 -1.24 -9.43 -16.81
N PHE A 226 -2.10 -9.99 -17.65
CA PHE A 226 -1.76 -11.05 -18.60
C PHE A 226 -1.65 -10.47 -20.00
N ASN A 227 -0.64 -10.90 -20.76
CA ASN A 227 -0.57 -10.57 -22.18
C ASN A 227 -1.66 -11.36 -22.93
N TYR A 228 -2.28 -10.73 -23.94
CA TYR A 228 -3.31 -11.37 -24.75
C TYR A 228 -2.80 -12.70 -25.33
N GLY A 229 -3.53 -13.79 -25.09
CA GLY A 229 -3.17 -15.14 -25.56
C GLY A 229 -1.95 -15.78 -24.89
N SER A 230 -1.38 -15.19 -23.82
CA SER A 230 -0.20 -15.73 -23.14
C SER A 230 -0.53 -16.16 -21.71
N ILE A 231 -0.07 -17.36 -21.36
CA ILE A 231 -0.08 -17.90 -20.00
C ILE A 231 1.20 -17.55 -19.21
N ASN A 232 2.12 -16.79 -19.81
CA ASN A 232 3.36 -16.40 -19.13
C ASN A 232 3.11 -15.28 -18.14
N ILE A 233 3.44 -15.53 -16.87
CA ILE A 233 3.44 -14.52 -15.81
C ILE A 233 4.54 -13.51 -16.10
N ARG A 234 4.15 -12.25 -16.33
CA ARG A 234 5.09 -11.13 -16.49
C ARG A 234 5.85 -10.88 -15.19
N TYR A 235 6.99 -10.20 -15.29
CA TYR A 235 7.81 -9.92 -14.12
C TYR A 235 7.09 -9.07 -13.06
N ASP A 236 6.38 -8.01 -13.44
CA ASP A 236 5.57 -7.19 -12.53
C ASP A 236 4.49 -8.02 -11.81
N ALA A 237 3.76 -8.85 -12.56
CA ALA A 237 2.83 -9.82 -11.99
C ALA A 237 3.51 -10.79 -11.01
N SER A 238 4.73 -11.24 -11.34
CA SER A 238 5.51 -12.14 -10.47
C SER A 238 5.92 -11.49 -9.15
N VAL A 239 6.18 -10.17 -9.14
CA VAL A 239 6.47 -9.42 -7.91
C VAL A 239 5.23 -9.35 -7.02
N GLN A 240 4.05 -9.13 -7.61
CA GLN A 240 2.80 -9.14 -6.86
C GLN A 240 2.48 -10.52 -6.27
N LEU A 241 2.61 -11.59 -7.08
CA LEU A 241 2.40 -12.96 -6.61
C LEU A 241 3.43 -13.40 -5.56
N ALA A 242 4.66 -12.87 -5.61
CA ALA A 242 5.67 -13.15 -4.59
C ALA A 242 5.24 -12.69 -3.20
N LYS A 243 4.44 -11.61 -3.07
CA LYS A 243 3.88 -11.17 -1.79
C LYS A 243 3.00 -12.26 -1.15
N VAL A 244 2.17 -12.92 -1.98
CA VAL A 244 1.31 -14.04 -1.56
C VAL A 244 2.15 -15.24 -1.14
N VAL A 245 3.16 -15.60 -1.94
CA VAL A 245 4.09 -16.71 -1.62
C VAL A 245 4.79 -16.46 -0.28
N ALA A 246 5.36 -15.27 -0.08
CA ALA A 246 6.06 -14.91 1.15
C ALA A 246 5.14 -15.00 2.38
N LEU A 247 3.87 -14.60 2.26
CA LEU A 247 2.89 -14.78 3.34
C LEU A 247 2.64 -16.27 3.62
N MET A 248 2.38 -17.07 2.57
CA MET A 248 2.08 -18.49 2.74
C MET A 248 3.27 -19.30 3.26
N GLU A 249 4.50 -18.88 2.95
CA GLU A 249 5.73 -19.42 3.54
C GLU A 249 5.86 -19.06 5.03
N ALA A 250 5.62 -17.79 5.38
CA ALA A 250 5.68 -17.31 6.76
C ALA A 250 4.57 -17.89 7.66
N HIS A 251 3.43 -18.25 7.07
CA HIS A 251 2.26 -18.78 7.76
C HIS A 251 1.79 -20.10 7.12
N PRO A 252 2.36 -21.25 7.51
CA PRO A 252 2.11 -22.55 6.87
C PRO A 252 0.67 -23.07 6.95
N SER A 253 -0.14 -22.54 7.87
CA SER A 253 -1.54 -22.92 8.04
C SER A 253 -2.48 -22.24 7.04
N VAL A 254 -2.09 -21.08 6.49
CA VAL A 254 -2.92 -20.30 5.56
C VAL A 254 -3.25 -21.12 4.31
N ARG A 255 -4.54 -21.17 3.97
CA ARG A 255 -5.02 -21.66 2.67
C ARG A 255 -5.71 -20.52 1.93
N ILE A 256 -5.58 -20.50 0.61
CA ILE A 256 -6.17 -19.45 -0.23
C ILE A 256 -6.93 -20.01 -1.42
N ASP A 257 -7.97 -19.27 -1.84
CA ASP A 257 -8.65 -19.42 -3.11
C ASP A 257 -8.33 -18.22 -4.02
N VAL A 258 -7.84 -18.49 -5.22
CA VAL A 258 -7.52 -17.48 -6.23
C VAL A 258 -8.71 -17.32 -7.17
N LYS A 259 -9.28 -16.13 -7.20
CA LYS A 259 -10.42 -15.83 -8.08
C LYS A 259 -10.02 -14.83 -9.15
N VAL A 260 -10.22 -15.19 -10.40
CA VAL A 260 -9.88 -14.32 -11.54
C VAL A 260 -11.15 -13.82 -12.20
N HIS A 261 -11.26 -12.50 -12.33
CA HIS A 261 -12.40 -11.81 -12.91
C HIS A 261 -12.00 -10.94 -14.09
N THR A 262 -12.95 -10.68 -14.98
CA THR A 262 -12.80 -9.68 -16.05
C THR A 262 -13.99 -8.71 -16.06
N ASP A 263 -13.91 -7.68 -16.89
CA ASP A 263 -15.02 -6.77 -17.13
C ASP A 263 -16.14 -7.39 -17.99
N SER A 264 -17.21 -6.62 -18.18
CA SER A 264 -18.42 -7.02 -18.89
C SER A 264 -18.35 -6.92 -20.42
N ARG A 265 -17.22 -6.50 -21.00
CA ARG A 265 -17.13 -6.16 -22.44
C ARG A 265 -17.03 -7.38 -23.34
N ALA A 266 -16.41 -8.45 -22.85
CA ALA A 266 -16.18 -9.67 -23.61
C ALA A 266 -17.46 -10.54 -23.71
N ASP A 267 -17.47 -11.47 -24.68
CA ASP A 267 -18.44 -12.56 -24.69
C ASP A 267 -18.30 -13.41 -23.42
N GLU A 268 -19.41 -13.90 -22.87
CA GLU A 268 -19.42 -14.60 -21.58
C GLU A 268 -18.62 -15.91 -21.63
N SER A 269 -18.77 -16.69 -22.71
CA SER A 269 -18.06 -17.96 -22.85
C SER A 269 -16.55 -17.73 -22.99
N TYR A 270 -16.18 -16.73 -23.79
CA TYR A 270 -14.79 -16.30 -23.95
C TYR A 270 -14.19 -15.75 -22.66
N ALA A 271 -14.93 -14.91 -21.93
CA ALA A 271 -14.51 -14.36 -20.64
C ALA A 271 -14.26 -15.46 -19.60
N MET A 272 -15.13 -16.47 -19.56
CA MET A 272 -14.96 -17.61 -18.67
C MET A 272 -13.70 -18.41 -19.03
N GLU A 273 -13.51 -18.77 -20.31
CA GLU A 273 -12.32 -19.49 -20.77
C GLU A 273 -11.03 -18.70 -20.48
N GLN A 274 -11.03 -17.40 -20.75
CA GLN A 274 -9.89 -16.52 -20.53
C GLN A 274 -9.51 -16.47 -19.04
N THR A 275 -10.48 -16.22 -18.16
CA THR A 275 -10.22 -16.12 -16.73
C THR A 275 -9.83 -17.47 -16.11
N GLU A 276 -10.37 -18.58 -16.61
CA GLU A 276 -10.00 -19.93 -16.19
C GLU A 276 -8.55 -20.26 -16.57
N SER A 277 -8.15 -19.91 -17.81
CA SER A 277 -6.76 -20.06 -18.27
C SER A 277 -5.78 -19.24 -17.42
N GLN A 278 -6.15 -18.00 -17.09
CA GLN A 278 -5.36 -17.13 -16.20
C GLN A 278 -5.26 -17.68 -14.78
N ALA A 279 -6.37 -18.16 -14.21
CA ALA A 279 -6.39 -18.81 -12.91
C ALA A 279 -5.45 -20.02 -12.88
N GLY A 280 -5.50 -20.86 -13.92
CA GLY A 280 -4.59 -21.99 -14.11
C GLY A 280 -3.11 -21.57 -14.22
N ALA A 281 -2.81 -20.45 -14.88
CA ALA A 281 -1.45 -19.91 -14.97
C ALA A 281 -0.93 -19.42 -13.60
N ILE A 282 -1.74 -18.69 -12.84
CA ILE A 282 -1.39 -18.25 -11.47
C ILE A 282 -1.16 -19.47 -10.58
N TYR A 283 -2.09 -20.43 -10.61
CA TYR A 283 -2.00 -21.65 -9.82
C TYR A 283 -0.68 -22.39 -10.07
N LYS A 284 -0.36 -22.66 -11.34
CA LYS A 284 0.90 -23.32 -11.74
C LYS A 284 2.12 -22.53 -11.30
N TRP A 285 2.08 -21.21 -11.40
CA TRP A 285 3.17 -20.35 -10.95
C TRP A 285 3.38 -20.45 -9.44
N LEU A 286 2.31 -20.36 -8.64
CA LEU A 286 2.39 -20.49 -7.17
C LEU A 286 2.95 -21.86 -6.75
N LEU A 287 2.51 -22.95 -7.39
CA LEU A 287 3.08 -24.28 -7.16
C LEU A 287 4.58 -24.33 -7.49
N SER A 288 4.99 -23.69 -8.59
CA SER A 288 6.41 -23.63 -9.00
C SER A 288 7.30 -22.86 -8.01
N LYS A 289 6.70 -22.04 -7.14
CA LYS A 289 7.36 -21.32 -6.05
C LYS A 289 7.30 -22.05 -4.71
N GLY A 290 6.77 -23.27 -4.68
CA GLY A 290 6.77 -24.13 -3.50
C GLY A 290 5.51 -24.07 -2.66
N VAL A 291 4.45 -23.36 -3.10
CA VAL A 291 3.15 -23.41 -2.43
C VAL A 291 2.55 -24.81 -2.62
N PRO A 292 2.21 -25.56 -1.55
CA PRO A 292 1.58 -26.88 -1.69
C PRO A 292 0.19 -26.78 -2.31
N SER A 293 -0.14 -27.67 -3.25
CA SER A 293 -1.48 -27.74 -3.87
C SER A 293 -2.61 -27.91 -2.86
N SER A 294 -2.36 -28.61 -1.75
CA SER A 294 -3.32 -28.76 -0.65
C SER A 294 -3.75 -27.45 0.04
N ARG A 295 -3.05 -26.34 -0.22
CA ARG A 295 -3.30 -25.01 0.37
C ARG A 295 -3.84 -23.99 -0.64
N LEU A 296 -4.10 -24.41 -1.88
CA LEU A 296 -4.37 -23.51 -2.98
C LEU A 296 -5.49 -24.06 -3.86
N THR A 297 -6.48 -23.22 -4.14
CA THR A 297 -7.42 -23.39 -5.26
C THR A 297 -7.35 -22.18 -6.18
N ALA A 298 -7.75 -22.33 -7.44
CA ALA A 298 -7.84 -21.23 -8.38
C ALA A 298 -8.98 -21.46 -9.37
N LYS A 299 -9.75 -20.41 -9.68
CA LYS A 299 -10.87 -20.49 -10.62
C LYS A 299 -11.12 -19.17 -11.36
N GLY A 300 -11.51 -19.28 -12.63
CA GLY A 300 -12.03 -18.18 -13.44
C GLY A 300 -13.53 -17.94 -13.18
N TYR A 301 -13.92 -16.67 -13.13
CA TYR A 301 -15.31 -16.25 -12.91
C TYR A 301 -15.87 -15.41 -14.06
N GLY A 302 -15.09 -15.19 -15.13
CA GLY A 302 -15.49 -14.32 -16.24
C GLY A 302 -15.90 -12.92 -15.75
N GLY A 303 -16.90 -12.33 -16.42
CA GLY A 303 -17.53 -11.07 -16.04
C GLY A 303 -18.76 -11.23 -15.13
N THR A 304 -18.93 -12.38 -14.47
CA THR A 304 -20.17 -12.71 -13.72
C THR A 304 -20.27 -12.07 -12.33
N GLN A 305 -19.17 -11.54 -11.81
CA GLN A 305 -19.07 -10.96 -10.46
C GLN A 305 -18.41 -9.58 -10.53
N LEU A 306 -19.15 -8.60 -11.04
CA LEU A 306 -18.73 -7.20 -11.12
C LEU A 306 -18.77 -6.55 -9.72
N VAL A 307 -17.86 -5.61 -9.48
CA VAL A 307 -17.77 -4.85 -8.21
C VAL A 307 -18.37 -3.45 -8.31
N ASN A 308 -18.88 -3.10 -9.48
CA ASN A 308 -19.54 -1.84 -9.78
C ASN A 308 -20.68 -2.06 -10.78
N GLY A 309 -21.41 -0.99 -11.13
CA GLY A 309 -22.56 -1.04 -12.04
C GLY A 309 -22.21 -1.15 -13.52
N CYS A 310 -20.97 -1.49 -13.90
CA CYS A 310 -20.54 -1.54 -15.30
C CYS A 310 -20.93 -2.84 -15.99
N GLU A 311 -22.23 -3.09 -16.02
CA GLU A 311 -22.84 -4.21 -16.73
C GLU A 311 -22.77 -4.01 -18.25
N LYS A 312 -23.07 -5.08 -19.00
CA LYS A 312 -22.97 -5.08 -20.46
C LYS A 312 -23.93 -4.03 -21.06
N GLY A 313 -23.37 -3.11 -21.85
CA GLY A 313 -24.11 -2.03 -22.50
C GLY A 313 -24.24 -0.75 -21.65
N VAL A 314 -23.76 -0.76 -20.40
CA VAL A 314 -23.65 0.46 -19.58
C VAL A 314 -22.36 1.20 -19.96
N PRO A 315 -22.43 2.48 -20.37
CA PRO A 315 -21.24 3.29 -20.60
C PRO A 315 -20.49 3.51 -19.28
N CYS A 316 -19.23 3.08 -19.24
CA CYS A 316 -18.35 3.23 -18.09
C CYS A 316 -16.99 3.80 -18.50
N SER A 317 -16.31 4.38 -17.52
CA SER A 317 -14.91 4.77 -17.64
C SER A 317 -13.99 3.55 -17.71
N GLU A 318 -12.75 3.73 -18.21
CA GLU A 318 -11.78 2.63 -18.23
C GLU A 318 -11.37 2.25 -16.80
N GLU A 319 -11.36 3.21 -15.86
CA GLU A 319 -11.10 2.97 -14.45
C GLU A 319 -12.14 2.02 -13.84
N GLU A 320 -13.42 2.23 -14.14
CA GLU A 320 -14.49 1.34 -13.67
C GLU A 320 -14.40 -0.05 -14.31
N HIS A 321 -14.09 -0.14 -15.61
CA HIS A 321 -13.84 -1.45 -16.23
C HIS A 321 -12.62 -2.15 -15.62
N GLN A 322 -11.56 -1.41 -15.34
CA GLN A 322 -10.32 -1.96 -14.78
C GLN A 322 -10.50 -2.45 -13.34
N ALA A 323 -11.40 -1.83 -12.56
CA ALA A 323 -11.78 -2.33 -11.23
C ALA A 323 -12.40 -3.73 -11.27
N ASN A 324 -13.05 -4.11 -12.38
CA ASN A 324 -13.60 -5.46 -12.56
C ASN A 324 -12.55 -6.47 -13.02
N LYS A 325 -11.49 -6.05 -13.73
CA LYS A 325 -10.36 -6.90 -14.14
C LYS A 325 -9.38 -7.12 -12.99
N ARG A 326 -9.77 -7.96 -12.05
CA ARG A 326 -9.06 -8.16 -10.78
C ARG A 326 -8.77 -9.63 -10.52
N VAL A 327 -7.78 -9.86 -9.66
CA VAL A 327 -7.49 -11.16 -9.07
C VAL A 327 -7.63 -11.02 -7.56
N GLU A 328 -8.45 -11.86 -6.95
CA GLU A 328 -8.63 -11.92 -5.51
C GLU A 328 -7.87 -13.12 -4.95
N PHE A 329 -7.30 -12.96 -3.76
CA PHE A 329 -6.60 -14.02 -3.02
C PHE A 329 -7.29 -14.20 -1.67
N ILE A 330 -8.34 -15.01 -1.65
CA ILE A 330 -9.23 -15.14 -0.49
C ILE A 330 -8.66 -16.14 0.49
N VAL A 331 -8.43 -15.74 1.74
CA VAL A 331 -8.08 -16.66 2.82
C VAL A 331 -9.25 -17.59 3.09
N THR A 332 -9.04 -18.90 2.99
CA THR A 332 -10.10 -19.90 3.22
C THR A 332 -9.95 -20.65 4.53
N SER A 333 -8.77 -20.61 5.14
CA SER A 333 -8.47 -21.26 6.41
C SER A 333 -7.15 -20.73 6.99
N LEU A 334 -7.05 -20.70 8.32
CA LEU A 334 -5.89 -20.19 9.08
C LEU A 334 -5.30 -21.17 10.10
#